data_AF-A0A7S1RMU1-F1
#
_entry.id   AF-A0A7S1RMU1-F1
#
_cell.length_a   1.000
_cell.length_b   1.000
_cell.length_c   1.000
_cell.angle_alpha   90.00
_cell.angle_beta   90.00
_cell.angle_gamma   90.00
#
_symmetry.space_group_name_H-M   'P 1'
#
loop_
_entity.id
_entity.type
_entity.pdbx_description
1 polymer ?
#
loop_
_entity_poly.entity_id
_entity_poly.type
_entity_poly.pdbx_seq_one_letter_code
_entity_poly.pdbx_strand_id
1 'polypeptide(L)'
;SYWHQHGWLDGVDCKLTCLACFLLTLTLMLRTRLPTALIVFSLGLVLAIVKMVGDGSRFAFGTLQLEVIVPQGQDWLDGLLVGALPQLPLTTLNSVISVCALSADLFGKPGEGGRGATRVSVASSVGLMNLLGCWFGGMPCCHGAGGLA
;
A
#
# COMPACT_ATOMS: atom_id res chain seq x y z
N SER A 1 0.15 26.18 -8.68
CA SER A 1 -1.13 26.90 -8.85
C SER A 1 -2.26 26.12 -9.52
N TYR A 2 -2.14 24.82 -9.78
CA TYR A 2 -3.23 24.01 -10.36
C TYR A 2 -4.29 23.54 -9.33
N TRP A 3 -3.92 23.45 -8.05
CA TRP A 3 -4.79 22.89 -6.99
C TRP A 3 -5.86 23.84 -6.44
N HIS A 4 -5.70 25.16 -6.62
CA HIS A 4 -6.65 26.16 -6.10
C HIS A 4 -7.82 26.48 -7.05
N GLN A 5 -7.78 26.05 -8.30
CA GLN A 5 -8.78 26.46 -9.30
C GLN A 5 -9.97 25.50 -9.42
N HIS A 6 -9.91 24.32 -8.80
CA HIS A 6 -11.01 23.36 -8.80
C HIS A 6 -11.58 23.29 -7.38
N GLY A 7 -12.68 24.01 -7.13
CA GLY A 7 -13.36 24.15 -5.83
C GLY A 7 -13.96 22.87 -5.23
N TRP A 8 -13.42 21.70 -5.59
CA TRP A 8 -13.83 20.40 -5.07
C TRP A 8 -13.39 20.18 -3.62
N LEU A 9 -12.31 20.81 -3.15
CA LEU A 9 -11.71 20.57 -1.82
C LEU A 9 -12.30 21.42 -0.69
N ASP A 10 -12.98 22.53 -0.99
CA ASP A 10 -13.41 23.51 0.01
C ASP A 10 -14.94 23.49 0.30
N GLY A 11 -15.68 22.57 -0.32
CA GLY A 11 -17.14 22.51 -0.25
C GLY A 11 -17.72 21.58 0.82
N VAL A 12 -18.94 21.90 1.25
CA VAL A 12 -19.82 21.01 2.04
C VAL A 12 -19.99 19.65 1.35
N ASP A 13 -19.88 19.61 0.02
CA ASP A 13 -19.93 18.42 -0.84
C ASP A 13 -18.79 17.43 -0.57
N CYS A 14 -17.58 17.92 -0.29
CA CYS A 14 -16.44 17.05 0.00
C CYS A 14 -16.59 16.39 1.37
N LYS A 15 -17.12 17.14 2.36
CA LYS A 15 -17.43 16.62 3.70
C LYS A 15 -18.60 15.62 3.67
N LEU A 16 -19.65 15.91 2.89
CA LEU A 16 -20.78 15.02 2.67
C LEU A 16 -20.35 13.72 1.99
N THR A 17 -19.50 13.81 0.97
CA THR A 17 -18.99 12.63 0.25
C THR A 17 -18.10 11.78 1.17
N CYS A 18 -17.20 12.39 1.95
CA CYS A 18 -16.42 11.67 2.95
C CYS A 18 -17.30 10.99 4.00
N LEU A 19 -18.31 11.69 4.52
CA LEU A 19 -19.23 11.14 5.52
C LEU A 19 -20.06 9.99 4.94
N ALA A 20 -20.58 10.12 3.71
CA ALA A 20 -21.31 9.08 3.03
C ALA A 20 -20.44 7.84 2.76
N CYS A 21 -19.21 8.02 2.27
CA CYS A 21 -18.26 6.93 2.08
C CYS A 21 -17.90 6.25 3.41
N PHE A 22 -17.70 7.03 4.48
CA PHE A 22 -17.42 6.49 5.81
C PHE A 22 -18.59 5.67 6.36
N LEU A 23 -19.82 6.20 6.31
CA LEU A 23 -21.02 5.51 6.78
C LEU A 23 -21.33 4.26 5.96
N LEU A 24 -21.17 4.32 4.63
CA LEU A 24 -21.32 3.17 3.75
C LEU A 24 -20.29 2.09 4.07
N THR A 25 -19.01 2.48 4.21
CA THR A 25 -17.92 1.55 4.57
C THR A 25 -18.17 0.92 5.94
N LEU A 26 -18.55 1.72 6.93
CA LEU A 26 -18.86 1.25 8.28
C LEU A 26 -20.04 0.27 8.27
N THR A 27 -21.12 0.61 7.56
CA THR A 27 -22.31 -0.25 7.45
C THR A 27 -21.99 -1.56 6.74
N LEU A 28 -21.20 -1.52 5.68
CA LEU A 28 -20.77 -2.72 4.94
C LEU A 28 -19.83 -3.59 5.77
N MET A 29 -18.90 -3.00 6.53
CA MET A 29 -18.02 -3.74 7.45
C MET A 29 -18.81 -4.41 8.58
N LEU A 30 -19.84 -3.74 9.11
CA LEU A 30 -20.68 -4.29 10.19
C LEU A 30 -21.66 -5.35 9.70
N ARG A 31 -22.08 -5.29 8.42
CA ARG A 31 -23.16 -6.15 7.90
C ARG A 31 -22.67 -7.30 7.01
N THR A 32 -21.49 -7.19 6.41
CA THR A 32 -21.00 -8.17 5.44
C THR A 32 -19.59 -8.65 5.76
N ARG A 33 -19.34 -9.96 5.59
CA ARG A 33 -17.99 -10.56 5.63
C ARG A 33 -17.18 -10.28 4.34
N LEU A 34 -17.70 -9.45 3.44
CA LEU A 34 -17.07 -9.14 2.16
C LEU A 34 -15.98 -8.09 2.36
N PRO A 35 -14.85 -8.18 1.63
CA PRO A 35 -13.75 -7.22 1.71
C PRO A 35 -14.23 -5.85 1.21
N THR A 36 -14.69 -5.01 2.13
CA THR A 36 -15.31 -3.70 1.84
C THR A 36 -14.39 -2.79 1.03
N ALA A 37 -13.08 -2.92 1.22
CA ALA A 37 -12.06 -2.22 0.45
C ALA A 37 -12.17 -2.49 -1.07
N LEU A 38 -12.48 -3.72 -1.49
CA LEU A 38 -12.65 -4.04 -2.92
C LEU A 38 -13.90 -3.37 -3.51
N ILE A 39 -14.99 -3.32 -2.74
CA ILE A 39 -16.25 -2.68 -3.19
C ILE A 39 -16.04 -1.18 -3.35
N VAL A 40 -15.43 -0.53 -2.36
CA VAL A 40 -15.17 0.91 -2.41
C VAL A 40 -14.17 1.24 -3.52
N PHE A 41 -13.11 0.45 -3.67
CA PHE A 41 -12.12 0.61 -4.75
C PHE A 41 -12.76 0.45 -6.13
N SER A 42 -13.56 -0.59 -6.35
CA SER A 42 -14.23 -0.82 -7.63
C SER A 42 -15.23 0.29 -7.96
N LEU A 43 -16.02 0.77 -6.99
CA LEU A 43 -16.90 1.91 -7.19
C LEU A 43 -16.12 3.18 -7.57
N GLY A 44 -15.04 3.48 -6.84
CA GLY A 44 -14.16 4.61 -7.15
C GLY A 44 -13.51 4.50 -8.53
N LEU A 45 -13.09 3.29 -8.91
CA LEU A 45 -12.52 3.01 -10.23
C LEU A 45 -13.54 3.23 -11.35
N VAL A 46 -14.77 2.76 -11.19
CA VAL A 46 -15.85 2.99 -12.16
C VAL A 46 -16.15 4.47 -12.33
N LEU A 47 -16.29 5.22 -11.22
CA LEU A 47 -16.53 6.66 -11.26
C LEU A 47 -15.38 7.41 -11.93
N ALA A 48 -14.13 7.01 -11.65
CA ALA A 48 -12.95 7.59 -12.29
C ALA A 48 -12.94 7.34 -13.80
N ILE A 49 -13.26 6.12 -14.24
CA ILE A 49 -13.35 5.78 -15.67
C ILE A 49 -14.46 6.58 -16.36
N VAL A 50 -15.66 6.67 -15.77
CA VAL A 50 -16.78 7.42 -16.34
C VAL A 50 -16.41 8.90 -16.52
N LYS A 51 -15.77 9.51 -15.50
CA LYS A 51 -15.31 10.89 -15.58
C LYS A 51 -14.24 11.07 -16.66
N MET A 52 -13.25 10.17 -16.70
CA MET A 52 -12.17 10.21 -17.68
C MET A 52 -12.67 10.10 -19.13
N VAL A 53 -13.67 9.23 -19.38
CA VAL A 53 -14.32 9.10 -20.70
C VAL A 53 -15.13 10.36 -21.04
N GLY A 54 -15.85 10.93 -20.06
CA GLY A 54 -16.59 12.19 -20.23
C GLY A 54 -15.69 13.39 -20.59
N ASP A 55 -14.48 13.43 -20.03
CA ASP A 55 -13.46 14.45 -20.31
C ASP A 55 -12.66 14.16 -21.60
N GLY A 56 -12.97 13.08 -22.34
CA GLY A 56 -12.31 12.73 -23.60
C GLY A 56 -10.86 12.26 -23.45
N SER A 57 -10.44 11.90 -22.24
CA SER A 57 -9.06 11.50 -21.94
C SER A 57 -8.77 10.09 -22.46
N ARG A 58 -7.63 9.92 -23.15
CA ARG A 58 -7.20 8.61 -23.67
C ARG A 58 -6.39 7.85 -22.61
N PHE A 59 -6.63 6.55 -22.49
CA PHE A 59 -5.75 5.66 -21.72
C PHE A 59 -4.38 5.61 -22.42
N ALA A 60 -3.39 6.27 -21.84
CA ALA A 60 -1.99 6.04 -22.19
C ALA A 60 -1.53 4.82 -21.39
N PHE A 61 -1.53 3.64 -22.03
CA PHE A 61 -0.81 2.51 -21.48
C PHE A 61 0.68 2.86 -21.54
N GLY A 62 1.27 3.17 -20.39
CA GLY A 62 2.71 3.38 -20.29
C GLY A 62 3.43 2.08 -20.60
N THR A 63 4.37 2.11 -21.55
CA THR A 63 5.37 1.03 -21.69
C THR A 63 6.17 0.94 -20.39
N LEU A 64 6.35 -0.28 -19.88
CA LEU A 64 7.19 -0.54 -18.72
C LEU A 64 8.65 -0.20 -19.08
N GLN A 65 9.06 1.04 -18.83
CA GLN A 65 10.44 1.48 -18.99
C GLN A 65 11.21 1.06 -17.75
N LEU A 66 11.78 -0.13 -17.80
CA LEU A 66 12.65 -0.64 -16.74
C LEU A 66 14.03 0.02 -16.88
N GLU A 67 14.13 1.28 -16.45
CA GLU A 67 15.40 1.98 -16.39
C GLU A 67 16.11 1.62 -15.08
N VAL A 68 17.40 1.32 -15.18
CA VAL A 68 18.22 1.08 -14.00
C VAL A 68 18.52 2.42 -13.36
N ILE A 69 17.95 2.65 -12.18
CA ILE A 69 18.16 3.87 -11.41
C ILE A 69 19.31 3.63 -10.44
N VAL A 70 20.46 4.23 -10.74
CA VAL A 70 21.61 4.25 -9.84
C VAL A 70 21.57 5.56 -9.06
N PRO A 71 21.27 5.55 -7.74
CA PRO A 71 21.28 6.77 -6.96
C PRO A 71 22.71 7.35 -6.93
N GLN A 72 22.86 8.68 -7.04
CA GLN A 72 24.18 9.33 -7.03
C GLN A 72 24.27 10.37 -5.91
N GLY A 73 25.39 10.39 -5.19
CA GLY A 73 25.72 11.44 -4.23
C GLY A 73 24.67 11.62 -3.11
N GLN A 74 23.97 12.75 -3.14
CA GLN A 74 23.02 13.16 -2.09
C GLN A 74 21.72 12.34 -2.11
N ASP A 75 21.36 11.73 -3.25
CA ASP A 75 20.16 10.88 -3.38
C ASP A 75 20.22 9.65 -2.46
N TRP A 76 21.44 9.14 -2.19
CA TRP A 76 21.65 8.08 -1.20
C TRP A 76 21.35 8.53 0.22
N LEU A 77 21.76 9.76 0.57
CA LEU A 77 21.54 10.31 1.90
C LEU A 77 20.05 10.59 2.12
N ASP A 78 19.39 11.20 1.13
CA ASP A 78 17.96 11.51 1.20
C ASP A 78 17.14 10.22 1.21
N GLY A 79 17.47 9.24 0.35
CA GLY A 79 16.83 7.94 0.34
C GLY A 79 16.97 7.20 1.67
N LEU A 80 18.14 7.31 2.33
CA LEU A 80 18.38 6.68 3.62
C LEU A 80 17.67 7.40 4.77
N LEU A 81 17.78 8.73 4.84
CA LEU A 81 17.30 9.54 5.97
C LEU A 81 15.79 9.82 5.89
N VAL A 82 15.28 10.13 4.69
CA VAL A 82 13.89 10.52 4.47
C VAL A 82 13.02 9.31 4.11
N GLY A 83 13.58 8.32 3.42
CA GLY A 83 12.85 7.11 3.02
C GLY A 83 13.04 5.95 4.00
N ALA A 84 14.25 5.41 4.07
CA ALA A 84 14.51 4.15 4.78
C ALA A 84 14.33 4.27 6.29
N LEU A 85 14.86 5.32 6.92
CA LEU A 85 14.77 5.54 8.37
C LEU A 85 13.34 5.53 8.93
N PRO A 86 12.37 6.27 8.34
CA PRO A 86 10.98 6.18 8.79
C PRO A 86 10.29 4.87 8.38
N GLN A 87 10.71 4.23 7.30
CA GLN A 87 10.08 2.99 6.82
C GLN A 87 10.57 1.73 7.56
N LEU A 88 11.75 1.76 8.16
CA LEU A 88 12.29 0.66 8.98
C LEU A 88 11.38 0.29 10.16
N PRO A 89 10.98 1.20 11.07
CA PRO A 89 10.10 0.86 12.18
C PRO A 89 8.71 0.43 11.69
N LEU A 90 8.16 1.11 10.67
CA LEU A 90 6.85 0.78 10.11
C LEU A 90 6.83 -0.64 9.51
N THR A 91 7.82 -0.97 8.69
CA THR A 91 7.93 -2.28 8.02
C THR A 91 8.26 -3.39 9.02
N THR A 92 9.12 -3.11 10.00
CA THR A 92 9.47 -4.12 11.02
C THR A 92 8.26 -4.45 11.89
N LEU A 93 7.51 -3.46 12.35
CA LEU A 93 6.34 -3.67 13.22
C LEU A 93 5.16 -4.26 12.43
N ASN A 94 4.77 -3.63 11.32
CA ASN A 94 3.55 -4.00 10.60
C ASN A 94 3.71 -5.22 9.69
N SER A 95 4.93 -5.54 9.28
CA SER A 95 5.15 -6.57 8.25
C SER A 95 6.06 -7.70 8.69
N VAL A 96 7.00 -7.47 9.61
CA VAL A 96 7.83 -8.58 10.14
C VAL A 96 7.20 -9.13 11.41
N ILE A 97 6.95 -8.29 12.42
CA ILE A 97 6.46 -8.73 13.73
C ILE A 97 5.01 -9.22 13.62
N SER A 98 4.11 -8.46 12.97
CA SER A 98 2.72 -8.87 12.78
C SER A 98 2.59 -10.19 12.01
N VAL A 99 3.32 -10.36 10.91
CA VAL A 99 3.31 -11.61 10.12
C VAL A 99 3.86 -12.78 10.92
N CYS A 100 4.96 -12.61 11.66
CA CYS A 100 5.52 -13.69 12.48
C CYS A 100 4.59 -14.07 13.63
N ALA A 101 3.93 -13.10 14.27
CA ALA A 101 2.95 -13.36 15.32
C ALA A 101 1.73 -14.12 14.77
N LEU A 102 1.14 -13.65 13.68
CA LEU A 102 0.01 -14.31 13.02
C LEU A 102 0.38 -15.71 12.52
N SER A 103 1.57 -15.87 11.94
CA SER A 103 2.04 -17.17 11.46
C SER A 103 2.31 -18.15 12.61
N ALA A 104 2.78 -17.67 13.76
CA ALA A 104 2.92 -18.48 14.95
C ALA A 104 1.55 -18.87 15.56
N ASP A 105 0.56 -17.99 15.49
CA ASP A 105 -0.80 -18.28 15.94
C ASP A 105 -1.49 -19.32 15.02
N LEU A 106 -1.25 -19.26 13.71
CA LEU A 106 -1.91 -20.14 12.74
C LEU A 106 -1.20 -21.48 12.53
N PHE A 107 0.14 -21.49 12.52
CA PHE A 107 0.96 -22.67 12.19
C PHE A 107 1.88 -23.14 13.33
N GLY A 108 1.72 -22.55 14.52
CA GLY A 108 2.54 -22.83 15.70
C GLY A 108 3.90 -22.12 15.68
N LYS A 109 4.46 -21.88 16.87
CA LYS A 109 5.73 -21.16 17.02
C LYS A 109 6.92 -21.92 16.38
N PRO A 110 7.72 -21.25 15.52
CA PRO A 110 8.95 -21.84 15.03
C PRO A 110 9.92 -22.10 16.19
N GLY A 111 10.44 -23.33 16.25
CA GLY A 111 11.34 -23.80 17.32
C GLY A 111 10.70 -24.71 18.37
N GLU A 112 9.36 -24.73 18.46
CA GLU A 112 8.59 -25.61 19.36
C GLU A 112 7.81 -26.70 18.59
N GLY A 113 8.28 -27.05 17.39
CA GLY A 113 7.62 -28.00 16.47
C GLY A 113 6.60 -27.38 15.52
N GLY A 114 6.31 -26.08 15.64
CA GLY A 114 5.45 -25.33 14.71
C GLY A 114 6.16 -24.92 13.41
N ARG A 115 5.39 -24.67 12.35
CA ARG A 115 5.87 -24.27 11.01
C ARG A 115 5.69 -22.76 10.74
N GLY A 116 5.46 -21.96 11.77
CA GLY A 116 5.32 -20.51 11.64
C GLY A 116 6.59 -19.83 11.10
N ALA A 117 6.40 -18.68 10.45
CA ALA A 117 7.48 -17.90 9.84
C ALA A 117 8.40 -17.28 10.90
N THR A 118 9.72 -17.32 10.65
CA THR A 118 10.70 -16.68 11.55
C THR A 118 10.93 -15.23 11.16
N ARG A 119 11.22 -14.38 12.16
CA ARG A 119 11.55 -12.96 11.97
C ARG A 119 12.69 -12.76 10.96
N VAL A 120 13.71 -13.62 11.00
CA VAL A 120 14.85 -13.56 10.08
C VAL A 120 14.43 -13.88 8.65
N SER A 121 13.57 -14.90 8.44
CA SER A 121 13.07 -15.24 7.10
C SER A 121 12.22 -14.13 6.48
N VAL A 122 11.33 -13.50 7.28
CA VAL A 122 10.46 -12.43 6.78
C VAL A 122 11.27 -11.15 6.53
N ALA A 123 12.18 -10.78 7.45
CA ALA A 123 13.03 -9.60 7.29
C ALA A 123 13.99 -9.73 6.10
N SER A 124 14.57 -10.90 5.87
CA SER A 124 15.46 -11.14 4.72
C SER A 124 14.73 -11.09 3.38
N SER A 125 13.52 -11.67 3.29
CA SER A 125 12.66 -11.55 2.09
C SER A 125 12.34 -10.08 1.78
N VAL A 126 11.92 -9.33 2.80
CA VAL A 126 11.60 -7.90 2.68
C VAL A 126 12.83 -7.07 2.29
N GLY A 127 14.00 -7.38 2.85
CA GLY A 127 15.26 -6.74 2.46
C GLY A 127 15.62 -7.03 1.00
N LEU A 128 15.49 -8.29 0.57
CA LEU A 128 15.83 -8.70 -0.79
C LEU A 128 14.95 -8.00 -1.83
N MET A 129 13.64 -7.94 -1.62
CA MET A 129 12.74 -7.29 -2.59
C MET A 129 12.99 -5.79 -2.70
N ASN A 130 13.39 -5.13 -1.61
CA ASN A 130 13.70 -3.71 -1.63
C ASN A 130 15.07 -3.43 -2.24
N LEU A 131 16.07 -4.29 -2.01
CA LEU A 131 17.37 -4.18 -2.65
C LEU A 131 17.28 -4.39 -4.17
N LEU A 132 16.48 -5.36 -4.61
CA LEU A 132 16.29 -5.63 -6.04
C LEU A 132 15.36 -4.61 -6.70
N GLY A 133 14.24 -4.28 -6.06
CA GLY A 133 13.21 -3.41 -6.63
C GLY A 133 13.67 -1.95 -6.77
N CYS A 134 14.37 -1.41 -5.78
CA CYS A 134 14.81 -0.01 -5.81
C CYS A 134 15.77 0.28 -6.98
N TRP A 135 16.54 -0.71 -7.44
CA TRP A 135 17.45 -0.57 -8.59
C TRP A 135 16.74 -0.39 -9.94
N PHE A 136 15.45 -0.75 -10.00
CA PHE A 136 14.60 -0.57 -11.18
C PHE A 136 13.54 0.52 -10.98
N GLY A 137 13.75 1.43 -10.02
CA GLY A 137 12.81 2.48 -9.66
C GLY A 137 11.56 2.01 -8.91
N GLY A 138 11.59 0.80 -8.35
CA GLY A 138 10.53 0.28 -7.50
C GLY A 138 10.44 1.04 -6.18
N MET A 139 9.22 1.39 -5.78
CA MET A 139 8.97 1.93 -4.44
C MET A 139 9.18 0.84 -3.37
N PRO A 140 9.68 1.22 -2.18
CA PRO A 140 9.95 0.25 -1.13
C PRO A 140 8.66 -0.43 -0.62
N CYS A 141 8.69 -1.76 -0.58
CA CYS A 141 7.57 -2.65 -0.31
C CYS A 141 7.73 -3.40 1.03
N CYS A 142 6.65 -4.00 1.51
CA CYS A 142 6.63 -4.85 2.71
C CYS A 142 5.73 -6.10 2.53
N HIS A 143 5.85 -7.10 3.40
CA HIS A 143 4.87 -8.21 3.46
C HIS A 143 3.63 -7.77 4.23
N GLY A 144 2.46 -7.77 3.60
CA GLY A 144 1.19 -7.53 4.30
C GLY A 144 0.71 -8.79 5.04
N ALA A 145 0.40 -8.68 6.33
CA ALA A 145 -0.18 -9.77 7.12
C ALA A 145 -1.66 -10.06 6.75
N GLY A 146 -2.33 -9.15 6.06
CA GLY A 146 -3.77 -9.25 5.76
C GLY A 146 -4.18 -10.37 4.79
N GLY A 147 -3.23 -11.02 4.12
CA GLY A 147 -3.50 -12.18 3.25
C GLY A 147 -3.27 -13.55 3.91
N LEU A 148 -2.83 -13.57 5.17
CA LEU A 148 -2.55 -14.78 5.96
C LEU A 148 -3.73 -15.20 6.86
N ALA A 149 -4.71 -14.31 7.05
CA ALA A 149 -5.90 -14.50 7.87
C ALA A 149 -7.14 -14.81 7.03
#